data_AF-A0A835UKV7-F1
#
_entry.id   AF-A0A835UKV7-F1
#
_cell.length_a   1.000
_cell.length_b   1.000
_cell.length_c   1.000
_cell.angle_alpha   90.00
_cell.angle_beta   90.00
_cell.angle_gamma   90.00
#
_symmetry.space_group_name_H-M   'P 1'
#
loop_
_entity.id
_entity.type
_entity.pdbx_description
1 polymer ?
#
loop_
_entity_poly.entity_id
_entity_poly.type
_entity_poly.pdbx_seq_one_letter_code
_entity_poly.pdbx_strand_id
1 'polypeptide(L)'
;MWMRRRWKNSGSRYQKLTNGLRFEEIVEGQGPEAHEGDLVEINYVCRRSNGYFVHSTVDQSSGESRPIILPLDGKEVIQGLKDVLVGMKVGGKRRALIPPNLGYVKDNLKPIPNED
;
A
#
# COMPACT_ATOMS: atom_id res chain seq x y z
N MET A 1 -32.99 -25.86 -2.12
CA MET A 1 -33.23 -24.49 -2.63
C MET A 1 -31.99 -23.68 -2.26
N TRP A 2 -31.09 -23.38 -3.22
CA TRP A 2 -29.81 -22.71 -2.93
C TRP A 2 -29.80 -21.32 -3.57
N MET A 3 -29.75 -20.27 -2.74
CA MET A 3 -29.56 -18.89 -3.17
C MET A 3 -28.08 -18.65 -3.42
N ARG A 4 -27.66 -18.66 -4.70
CA ARG A 4 -26.34 -18.15 -5.08
C ARG A 4 -26.38 -16.64 -4.93
N ARG A 5 -25.80 -16.14 -3.83
CA ARG A 5 -25.56 -14.71 -3.61
C ARG A 5 -24.64 -14.24 -4.73
N ARG A 6 -25.22 -13.59 -5.75
CA ARG A 6 -24.53 -13.01 -6.90
C ARG A 6 -23.61 -11.92 -6.36
N TRP A 7 -22.33 -12.24 -6.18
CA TRP A 7 -21.32 -11.24 -5.93
C TRP A 7 -21.40 -10.22 -7.06
N LYS A 8 -21.60 -8.94 -6.72
CA LYS A 8 -21.35 -7.86 -7.67
C LYS A 8 -19.87 -7.94 -8.01
N ASN A 9 -19.56 -8.36 -9.24
CA ASN A 9 -18.28 -8.08 -9.88
C ASN A 9 -18.11 -6.56 -9.89
N SER A 10 -17.41 -6.01 -8.90
CA SER A 10 -16.72 -4.75 -9.10
C SER A 10 -15.36 -5.14 -9.66
N GLY A 11 -15.17 -4.94 -10.96
CA GLY A 11 -13.95 -5.32 -11.65
C GLY A 11 -12.76 -4.58 -11.06
N SER A 12 -12.00 -5.22 -10.17
CA SER A 12 -10.76 -4.64 -9.68
C SER A 12 -9.71 -4.80 -10.77
N ARG A 13 -9.67 -3.79 -11.65
CA ARG A 13 -8.70 -3.69 -12.73
C ARG A 13 -7.43 -3.14 -12.10
N TYR A 14 -6.36 -3.91 -12.13
CA TYR A 14 -5.04 -3.38 -11.78
C TYR A 14 -4.78 -2.11 -12.60
N GLN A 15 -4.64 -0.99 -11.91
CA GLN A 15 -4.17 0.26 -12.49
C GLN A 15 -2.67 0.15 -12.66
N LYS A 16 -2.19 0.34 -13.89
CA LYS A 16 -0.76 0.33 -14.22
C LYS A 16 -0.32 1.76 -14.47
N LEU A 17 0.63 2.22 -13.68
CA LEU A 17 1.29 3.50 -13.87
C LEU A 17 2.38 3.39 -14.95
N THR A 18 2.75 4.52 -15.53
CA THR A 18 3.78 4.63 -16.59
C THR A 18 5.16 4.17 -16.14
N ASN A 19 5.45 4.31 -14.84
CA ASN A 19 6.68 3.87 -14.19
C ASN A 19 6.74 2.35 -13.93
N GLY A 20 5.73 1.58 -14.36
CA GLY A 20 5.68 0.13 -14.22
C GLY A 20 5.04 -0.37 -12.93
N LEU A 21 4.74 0.54 -11.99
CA LEU A 21 3.99 0.24 -10.78
C LEU A 21 2.56 -0.22 -11.13
N ARG A 22 2.06 -1.20 -10.38
CA ARG A 22 0.67 -1.64 -10.51
C ARG A 22 0.01 -1.61 -9.17
N PHE A 23 -1.22 -1.12 -9.09
CA PHE A 23 -2.01 -1.21 -7.87
C PHE A 23 -3.45 -1.57 -8.17
N GLU A 24 -4.09 -2.13 -7.17
CA GLU A 24 -5.47 -2.56 -7.18
C GLU A 24 -6.16 -1.89 -5.99
N GLU A 25 -7.29 -1.24 -6.25
CA GLU A 25 -8.12 -0.69 -5.19
C GLU A 25 -9.03 -1.78 -4.65
N ILE A 26 -8.79 -2.17 -3.39
CA ILE A 26 -9.57 -3.19 -2.69
C ILE A 26 -10.76 -2.53 -2.01
N VAL A 27 -10.52 -1.39 -1.37
CA VAL A 27 -11.54 -0.57 -0.72
C VAL A 27 -11.28 0.88 -1.07
N GLU A 28 -12.27 1.57 -1.63
CA GLU A 28 -12.23 3.01 -1.82
C GLU A 28 -12.52 3.69 -0.46
N GLY A 29 -11.64 4.62 -0.05
CA GLY A 29 -11.84 5.41 1.16
C GLY A 29 -12.92 6.47 0.97
N GLN A 30 -13.44 7.01 2.08
CA GLN A 30 -14.46 8.06 2.05
C GLN A 30 -13.97 9.40 2.61
N GLY A 31 -12.76 9.43 3.16
CA GLY A 31 -12.18 10.65 3.71
C GLY A 31 -11.39 11.47 2.67
N PRO A 32 -10.59 12.44 3.15
CA PRO A 32 -9.77 13.27 2.27
C PRO A 32 -8.81 12.42 1.44
N GLU A 33 -8.55 12.88 0.22
CA GLU A 33 -7.55 12.31 -0.66
C GLU A 33 -6.16 12.76 -0.23
N ALA A 34 -5.19 11.85 -0.28
CA ALA A 34 -3.80 12.13 0.02
C ALA A 34 -3.09 12.74 -1.21
N HIS A 35 -2.41 13.86 -1.00
CA HIS A 35 -1.68 14.60 -2.02
C HIS A 35 -0.17 14.58 -1.75
N GLU A 36 0.60 15.02 -2.73
CA GLU A 36 2.04 15.19 -2.57
C GLU A 36 2.35 16.21 -1.46
N GLY A 37 3.25 15.83 -0.55
CA GLY A 37 3.63 16.63 0.62
C GLY A 37 2.78 16.38 1.87
N ASP A 38 1.67 15.65 1.77
CA ASP A 38 0.84 15.33 2.93
C ASP A 38 1.54 14.35 3.88
N LEU A 39 1.26 14.48 5.17
CA LEU A 39 1.60 13.48 6.18
C LEU A 39 0.48 12.45 6.26
N VAL A 40 0.80 11.20 5.93
CA VAL A 40 -0.18 10.11 5.97
C VAL A 40 0.19 9.09 7.03
N GLU A 41 -0.81 8.65 7.77
CA GLU A 41 -0.71 7.51 8.68
C GLU A 41 -1.20 6.26 7.96
N ILE A 42 -0.33 5.24 7.84
CA ILE A 42 -0.65 4.03 7.09
C ILE A 42 -0.35 2.76 7.87
N ASN A 43 -1.16 1.75 7.60
CA ASN A 43 -0.84 0.36 7.89
C ASN A 43 -0.49 -0.35 6.58
N TYR A 44 0.56 -1.16 6.60
CA TYR A 44 1.00 -1.90 5.43
C TYR A 44 1.56 -3.27 5.77
N VAL A 45 1.53 -4.15 4.76
CA VAL A 45 2.14 -5.48 4.80
C VAL A 45 3.04 -5.58 3.56
N CYS A 46 4.34 -5.67 3.79
CA CYS A 46 5.33 -5.89 2.75
C CYS A 46 5.64 -7.39 2.60
N ARG A 47 5.56 -7.86 1.37
CA ARG A 47 6.00 -9.21 0.96
C ARG A 47 6.85 -9.10 -0.30
N ARG A 48 7.83 -9.98 -0.43
CA ARG A 48 8.59 -10.14 -1.68
C ARG A 48 7.72 -10.83 -2.74
N SER A 49 8.14 -10.73 -4.00
CA SER A 49 7.44 -11.35 -5.14
C SER A 49 7.35 -12.88 -5.05
N ASN A 50 8.29 -13.52 -4.34
CA ASN A 50 8.28 -14.96 -4.05
C ASN A 50 7.35 -15.34 -2.88
N GLY A 51 6.60 -14.38 -2.32
CA GLY A 51 5.69 -14.58 -1.19
C GLY A 51 6.33 -14.44 0.18
N TYR A 52 7.66 -14.25 0.26
CA TYR A 52 8.36 -14.11 1.54
C TYR A 52 7.89 -12.87 2.29
N PHE A 53 7.54 -13.04 3.57
CA PHE A 53 7.15 -11.94 4.44
C PHE A 53 8.35 -11.05 4.74
N VAL A 54 8.18 -9.75 4.60
CA VAL A 54 9.25 -8.78 4.86
C VAL A 54 8.96 -8.01 6.13
N HIS A 55 7.77 -7.40 6.21
CA HIS A 55 7.38 -6.59 7.36
C HIS A 55 5.87 -6.36 7.36
N SER A 56 5.28 -6.13 8.54
CA SER A 56 3.89 -5.72 8.69
C SER A 56 3.76 -4.79 9.88
N THR A 57 3.02 -3.70 9.70
CA THR A 57 2.63 -2.83 10.81
C THR A 57 1.45 -3.40 11.58
N VAL A 58 0.79 -4.43 11.05
CA VAL A 58 -0.34 -5.11 11.69
C VAL A 58 0.12 -6.48 12.16
N ASP A 59 0.02 -6.71 13.46
CA ASP A 59 0.27 -8.01 14.05
C ASP A 59 -0.80 -8.99 13.58
N GLN A 60 -0.39 -10.10 12.97
CA GLN A 60 -1.32 -11.08 12.40
C GLN A 60 -1.95 -12.00 13.46
N SER A 61 -1.38 -12.04 14.66
CA SER A 61 -1.80 -12.90 15.76
C SER A 61 -2.72 -12.18 16.75
N SER A 62 -2.36 -10.97 17.17
CA SER A 62 -3.13 -10.15 18.11
C SER A 62 -4.10 -9.20 17.40
N GLY A 63 -3.85 -8.88 16.12
CA GLY A 63 -4.61 -7.87 15.37
C GLY A 63 -4.25 -6.43 15.75
N GLU A 64 -3.24 -6.23 16.59
CA GLU A 64 -2.76 -4.91 16.96
C GLU A 64 -2.11 -4.22 15.75
N SER A 65 -2.42 -2.95 15.55
CA SER A 65 -1.82 -2.13 14.49
C SER A 65 -0.89 -1.09 15.10
N ARG A 66 0.31 -0.99 14.52
CA ARG A 66 1.30 0.04 14.81
C ARG A 66 1.52 0.86 13.54
N PRO A 67 0.56 1.71 13.18
CA PRO A 67 0.67 2.48 11.95
C PRO A 67 1.90 3.39 12.00
N ILE A 68 2.41 3.70 10.82
CA ILE A 68 3.54 4.61 10.68
C ILE A 68 3.08 5.89 9.99
N ILE A 69 3.70 7.00 10.37
CA ILE A 69 3.48 8.30 9.75
C ILE A 69 4.60 8.55 8.77
N LEU A 70 4.25 8.85 7.52
CA LEU A 70 5.20 9.10 6.45
C LEU A 70 4.81 10.39 5.69
N PRO A 71 5.78 11.28 5.37
CA PRO A 71 5.55 12.38 4.46
C PRO A 71 5.55 11.90 3.00
N LEU A 72 4.57 12.30 2.20
CA LEU A 72 4.49 12.00 0.77
C LEU A 72 5.39 12.92 -0.07
N ASP A 73 6.62 13.18 0.39
CA ASP A 73 7.56 14.13 -0.22
C ASP A 73 8.54 13.48 -1.22
N GLY A 74 8.66 12.15 -1.19
CA GLY A 74 9.57 11.38 -2.07
C GLY A 74 11.06 11.49 -1.72
N LYS A 75 11.40 12.09 -0.57
CA LYS A 75 12.79 12.19 -0.10
C LYS A 75 13.14 11.03 0.81
N GLU A 76 12.27 10.75 1.77
CA GLU A 76 12.48 9.71 2.77
C GLU A 76 11.65 8.45 2.52
N VAL A 77 10.64 8.50 1.64
CA VAL A 77 9.73 7.38 1.37
C VAL A 77 10.07 6.72 0.04
N ILE A 78 9.96 5.39 -0.04
CA ILE A 78 10.09 4.67 -1.31
C ILE A 78 9.12 5.26 -2.36
N GLN A 79 9.64 5.60 -3.54
CA GLN A 79 8.86 6.31 -4.57
C GLN A 79 7.58 5.55 -4.93
N GLY A 80 7.65 4.24 -5.04
CA GLY A 80 6.48 3.42 -5.36
C GLY A 80 5.40 3.45 -4.28
N LEU A 81 5.76 3.60 -3.00
CA LEU A 81 4.77 3.75 -1.93
C LEU A 81 4.11 5.13 -2.01
N LYS A 82 4.89 6.18 -2.25
CA LYS A 82 4.35 7.52 -2.52
C LYS A 82 3.34 7.48 -3.67
N ASP A 83 3.72 6.91 -4.82
CA ASP A 83 2.88 6.85 -6.01
C ASP A 83 1.58 6.05 -5.79
N VAL A 84 1.58 5.09 -4.86
CA VAL A 84 0.38 4.29 -4.52
C VAL A 84 -0.54 5.05 -3.57
N LEU A 85 0.04 5.82 -2.64
CA LEU A 85 -0.70 6.55 -1.62
C LEU A 85 -1.26 7.86 -2.15
N VAL A 86 -0.56 8.53 -3.06
CA VAL A 86 -1.09 9.72 -3.75
C VAL A 86 -2.39 9.34 -4.48
N GLY A 87 -3.43 10.14 -4.30
CA GLY A 87 -4.77 9.86 -4.83
C GLY A 87 -5.54 8.79 -4.04
N MET A 88 -5.03 8.31 -2.91
CA MET A 88 -5.75 7.39 -2.01
C MET A 88 -6.55 8.19 -1.00
N LYS A 89 -7.79 7.80 -0.75
CA LYS A 89 -8.64 8.40 0.27
C LYS A 89 -8.46 7.73 1.63
N VAL A 90 -8.58 8.52 2.70
CA VAL A 90 -8.56 7.99 4.09
C VAL A 90 -9.63 6.90 4.27
N GLY A 91 -9.22 5.81 4.93
CA GLY A 91 -10.02 4.59 5.11
C GLY A 91 -9.98 3.62 3.91
N GLY A 92 -9.26 3.98 2.84
CA GLY A 92 -9.08 3.11 1.69
C GLY A 92 -8.14 1.93 1.98
N LYS A 93 -8.15 0.95 1.08
CA LYS A 93 -7.19 -0.16 1.07
C LYS A 93 -6.77 -0.44 -0.37
N ARG A 94 -5.46 -0.43 -0.63
CA ARG A 94 -4.87 -0.77 -1.92
C ARG A 94 -3.90 -1.93 -1.78
N ARG A 95 -3.74 -2.69 -2.87
CA ARG A 95 -2.68 -3.68 -3.03
C ARG A 95 -1.81 -3.26 -4.20
N ALA A 96 -0.53 -3.02 -3.95
CA ALA A 96 0.41 -2.60 -4.97
C ALA A 96 1.52 -3.63 -5.21
N LEU A 97 1.94 -3.72 -6.47
CA LEU A 97 3.14 -4.38 -6.92
C LEU A 97 4.14 -3.28 -7.31
N ILE A 98 5.08 -3.03 -6.41
CA ILE A 98 6.12 -2.02 -6.60
C ILE A 98 7.33 -2.70 -7.26
N PRO A 99 7.75 -2.27 -8.46
CA PRO A 99 8.94 -2.80 -9.10
C PRO A 99 10.21 -2.37 -8.32
N PRO A 100 11.31 -3.13 -8.40
CA PRO A 100 12.51 -2.88 -7.58
C PRO A 100 13.11 -1.49 -7.77
N ASN A 101 13.02 -0.92 -8.98
CA ASN A 101 13.48 0.43 -9.32
C ASN A 101 12.68 1.55 -8.64
N LEU A 102 11.53 1.26 -8.03
CA LEU A 102 10.70 2.20 -7.26
C LEU A 102 10.62 1.84 -5.77
N GLY A 103 11.32 0.78 -5.35
CA GLY A 103 11.37 0.32 -3.96
C GLY A 103 12.56 0.93 -3.22
N TYR A 104 13.30 0.08 -2.52
CA TYR A 104 14.50 0.44 -1.75
C TYR A 104 15.72 0.62 -2.67
N VAL A 105 15.71 1.67 -3.50
CA VAL A 105 16.85 2.03 -4.37
C VAL A 105 17.99 2.72 -3.61
N LYS A 106 17.73 3.18 -2.38
CA LYS A 106 18.72 3.74 -1.45
C LYS A 106 18.51 3.08 -0.09
N ASP A 107 19.59 2.84 0.64
CA ASP A 107 19.56 2.16 1.95
C ASP A 107 18.80 2.95 3.04
N ASN A 108 18.60 4.25 2.86
CA ASN A 108 17.96 5.13 3.85
C ASN A 108 16.47 5.40 3.58
N LEU A 109 15.83 4.62 2.70
CA LEU A 109 14.40 4.81 2.39
C LEU A 109 13.50 4.13 3.42
N LYS A 110 12.51 4.88 3.88
CA LYS A 110 11.46 4.43 4.78
C LYS A 110 10.25 3.90 3.97
N PRO A 111 9.49 2.98 4.56
CA PRO A 111 9.74 2.37 5.87
C PRO A 111 10.80 1.26 5.79
N ILE A 112 11.79 1.28 6.66
CA ILE A 112 12.83 0.23 6.67
C ILE A 112 12.20 -1.03 7.28
N PRO A 113 12.19 -2.18 6.57
CA PRO A 113 11.79 -3.44 7.17
C PRO A 113 12.76 -3.79 8.29
N ASN A 114 12.28 -3.88 9.53
CA ASN A 114 13.04 -4.56 10.58
C ASN A 114 12.92 -6.07 10.34
N GLU A 115 14.06 -6.76 10.26
CA GLU A 115 14.11 -8.22 10.38
C GLU A 115 13.95 -8.55 11.86
N ASP A 116 12.72 -8.86 12.29
CA ASP A 116 12.46 -9.54 13.56
C ASP A 116 12.55 -11.06 13.38
#